data_AF-A0AA36BN22-F1
#
_entry.id   AF-A0AA36BN22-F1
#
_cell.length_a   1.000
_cell.length_b   1.000
_cell.length_c   1.000
_cell.angle_alpha   90.00
_cell.angle_beta   90.00
_cell.angle_gamma   90.00
#
_symmetry.space_group_name_H-M   'P 1'
#
loop_
_entity.id
_entity.type
_entity.pdbx_description
1 polymer ?
#
loop_
_entity_poly.entity_id
_entity_poly.type
_entity_poly.pdbx_seq_one_letter_code
_entity_poly.pdbx_strand_id
1 'polypeptide(L)'
;MDLAQLSRNISQRFSISSLITFGFLLVLTITNLRQDSRIGKMEEKSQANRFISKKSLDDKPAPKPGPGSLYTRWGRTTCSPYSKLVYEGVAGGQYYSHTGGGSNLLCLPHDPIWANYTAQVVDGGWIHGTEYQLKPYLFNKLFSFANANALNDHNVPCAVCLTRQPVVVMMLPARTQCYAGWTAEYSGYLMSSHPGHKGRHEYVCVDHAPEADPAGYRDEDGALLYFVQAGCGSLPCPPYVNGRELTCVVCSKH
;
A
#
# COMPACT_ATOMS: atom_id res chain seq x y z
N MET A 1 57.14 -48.08 86.73
CA MET A 1 57.69 -48.28 85.37
C MET A 1 56.77 -49.28 84.66
N ASP A 2 56.02 -48.93 83.63
CA ASP A 2 55.95 -47.63 82.98
C ASP A 2 54.57 -47.48 82.30
N LEU A 3 53.80 -46.50 82.77
CA LEU A 3 52.50 -46.08 82.23
C LEU A 3 52.67 -45.28 80.92
N ALA A 4 53.78 -45.50 80.19
CA ALA A 4 54.26 -44.68 79.09
C ALA A 4 54.23 -45.39 77.72
N GLN A 5 53.66 -46.60 77.64
CA GLN A 5 53.65 -47.41 76.41
C GLN A 5 52.26 -47.68 75.83
N LEU A 6 51.19 -47.15 76.44
CA LEU A 6 49.84 -47.16 75.87
C LEU A 6 49.33 -45.77 75.45
N SER A 7 50.12 -44.69 75.64
CA SER A 7 49.74 -43.34 75.22
C SER A 7 50.46 -42.83 73.95
N ARG A 8 51.33 -43.64 73.35
CA ARG A 8 52.16 -43.22 72.20
C ARG A 8 51.97 -44.02 70.91
N ASN A 9 50.76 -44.52 70.68
CA ASN A 9 50.39 -45.06 69.36
C ASN A 9 49.03 -44.59 68.83
N ILE A 10 48.44 -43.57 69.47
CA ILE A 10 47.24 -42.88 68.95
C ILE A 10 47.55 -41.42 68.57
N SER A 11 48.71 -40.90 68.96
CA SER A 11 49.16 -39.56 68.58
C SER A 11 50.44 -39.65 67.75
N GLN A 12 50.46 -38.95 66.61
CA GLN A 12 51.55 -38.82 65.62
C GLN A 12 51.67 -39.85 64.49
N ARG A 13 50.64 -39.98 63.65
CA ARG A 13 50.83 -39.93 62.18
C ARG A 13 49.73 -39.16 61.43
N PHE A 14 48.97 -38.29 62.11
CA PHE A 14 48.37 -37.16 61.39
C PHE A 14 49.44 -36.08 61.28
N SER A 15 50.27 -36.19 60.24
CA SER A 15 51.14 -35.09 59.83
C SER A 15 50.27 -33.85 59.69
N ILE A 16 50.71 -32.70 60.18
CA ILE A 16 50.05 -31.41 60.02
C ILE A 16 49.69 -31.18 58.53
N SER A 17 50.51 -31.72 57.62
CA SER A 17 50.26 -31.79 56.18
C SER A 17 48.95 -32.52 55.78
N SER A 18 48.56 -33.60 56.46
CA SER A 18 47.32 -34.35 56.23
C SER A 18 46.06 -33.60 56.69
N LEU A 19 46.17 -32.83 57.78
CA LEU A 19 45.07 -31.98 58.26
C LEU A 19 44.90 -30.73 57.39
N ILE A 20 46.02 -30.16 56.91
CA ILE A 20 46.04 -29.04 55.97
C ILE A 20 45.42 -29.45 54.62
N THR A 21 45.80 -30.60 54.07
CA THR A 21 45.25 -31.11 52.80
C THR A 21 43.75 -31.44 52.92
N PHE A 22 43.31 -32.04 54.02
CA PHE A 22 41.88 -32.26 54.27
C PHE A 22 41.12 -30.94 54.43
N GLY A 23 41.72 -29.93 55.09
CA GLY A 23 41.17 -28.58 55.20
C GLY A 23 41.05 -27.88 53.85
N PHE A 24 42.06 -27.97 52.98
CA PHE A 24 41.98 -27.45 51.61
C PHE A 24 40.92 -28.16 50.79
N LEU A 25 40.83 -29.49 50.88
CA LEU A 25 39.81 -30.28 50.16
C LEU A 25 38.40 -29.89 50.63
N LEU A 26 38.20 -29.71 51.93
CA LEU A 26 36.93 -29.25 52.50
C LEU A 26 36.57 -27.85 52.00
N VAL A 27 37.51 -26.90 52.00
CA VAL A 27 37.27 -25.55 51.47
C VAL A 27 36.93 -25.59 49.97
N LEU A 28 37.66 -26.38 49.17
CA LEU A 28 37.39 -26.58 47.74
C LEU A 28 35.99 -27.14 47.48
N THR A 29 35.56 -28.15 48.23
CA THR A 29 34.22 -28.72 48.10
C THR A 29 33.13 -27.70 48.47
N ILE A 30 33.32 -26.93 49.55
CA ILE A 30 32.39 -25.87 49.95
C ILE A 30 32.30 -24.78 48.87
N THR A 31 33.43 -24.39 48.26
CA THR A 31 33.43 -23.39 47.18
C THR A 31 32.74 -23.90 45.92
N ASN A 32 32.91 -25.18 45.56
CA ASN A 32 32.23 -25.78 44.42
C ASN A 32 30.71 -25.84 44.64
N LEU A 33 30.26 -26.31 45.82
CA LEU A 33 28.84 -26.33 46.17
C LEU A 33 28.22 -24.92 46.15
N ARG A 34 28.97 -23.90 46.60
CA ARG A 34 28.53 -22.50 46.54
C ARG A 34 28.46 -21.98 45.10
N GLN A 35 29.38 -22.41 44.24
CA GLN A 35 29.39 -22.05 42.82
C GLN A 35 28.19 -22.68 42.10
N ASP A 36 27.92 -23.97 42.32
CA ASP A 36 26.80 -24.69 41.71
C ASP A 36 25.45 -24.11 42.13
N SER A 37 25.29 -23.77 43.41
CA SER A 37 24.10 -23.07 43.92
C SER A 37 23.89 -21.70 43.25
N ARG A 38 24.97 -20.95 42.99
CA ARG A 38 24.89 -19.68 42.26
C ARG A 38 24.50 -19.88 40.80
N ILE A 39 25.07 -20.90 40.14
CA ILE A 39 24.77 -21.24 38.75
C ILE A 39 23.30 -21.63 38.61
N GLY A 40 22.79 -22.53 39.46
CA GLY A 40 21.39 -22.92 39.44
C GLY A 40 20.44 -21.73 39.62
N LYS A 41 20.77 -20.79 40.51
CA LYS A 41 19.98 -19.56 40.71
C LYS A 41 20.05 -18.61 39.51
N MET A 42 21.14 -18.60 38.74
CA MET A 42 21.25 -17.84 37.50
C MET A 42 20.45 -18.48 36.36
N GLU A 43 20.45 -19.81 36.27
CA GLU A 43 19.66 -20.56 35.28
C GLU A 43 18.17 -20.39 35.50
N GLU A 44 17.70 -20.46 36.74
CA GLU A 44 16.29 -20.22 37.10
C GLU A 44 15.85 -18.80 36.71
N LYS A 45 16.68 -17.78 37.00
CA LYS A 45 16.43 -16.40 36.57
C LYS A 45 16.44 -16.25 35.05
N SER A 46 17.33 -16.95 34.36
CA SER A 46 17.41 -16.96 32.89
C SER A 46 16.14 -17.56 32.28
N GLN A 47 15.66 -18.68 32.81
CA GLN A 47 14.42 -19.31 32.38
C GLN A 47 13.20 -18.43 32.66
N ALA A 48 13.11 -17.82 33.85
CA ALA A 48 12.06 -16.88 34.20
C ALA A 48 12.05 -15.66 33.27
N ASN A 49 13.22 -15.07 32.99
CA ASN A 49 13.34 -13.94 32.06
C ASN A 49 12.96 -14.34 30.63
N ARG A 50 13.33 -15.54 30.18
CA ARG A 50 12.95 -16.06 28.85
C ARG A 50 11.45 -16.28 28.75
N PHE A 51 10.81 -16.78 29.82
CA PHE A 51 9.37 -16.95 29.90
C PHE A 51 8.63 -15.61 29.90
N ILE A 52 9.09 -14.63 30.69
CA ILE A 52 8.53 -13.27 30.73
C ILE A 52 8.68 -12.58 29.36
N SER A 53 9.83 -12.71 28.71
CA SER A 53 10.08 -12.17 27.38
C SER A 53 9.15 -12.78 26.32
N LYS A 54 8.95 -14.10 26.36
CA LYS A 54 8.01 -14.78 25.45
C LYS A 54 6.56 -14.35 25.71
N LYS A 55 6.14 -14.31 26.98
CA LYS A 55 4.81 -13.83 27.37
C LYS A 55 4.57 -12.38 26.90
N SER A 56 5.57 -11.50 27.04
CA SER A 56 5.49 -10.12 26.56
C SER A 56 5.38 -10.00 25.03
N LEU A 57 5.87 -10.98 24.27
CA LEU A 57 5.72 -11.03 22.82
C LEU A 57 4.32 -11.54 22.43
N ASP A 58 3.82 -12.54 23.15
CA ASP A 58 2.50 -13.14 22.90
C ASP A 58 1.34 -12.20 23.32
N ASP A 59 1.53 -11.37 24.37
CA ASP A 59 0.53 -10.38 24.85
C ASP A 59 0.53 -9.07 24.06
N LYS A 60 1.42 -8.89 23.08
CA LYS A 60 1.40 -7.68 22.24
C LYS A 60 0.19 -7.82 21.29
N PRO A 61 -0.80 -6.90 21.35
CA PRO A 61 -1.90 -6.93 20.39
C PRO A 61 -1.29 -6.92 18.98
N ALA A 62 -1.79 -7.82 18.11
CA ALA A 62 -1.41 -7.79 16.71
C ALA A 62 -1.52 -6.34 16.21
N PRO A 63 -0.53 -5.82 15.47
CA PRO A 63 -0.62 -4.48 14.92
C PRO A 63 -1.98 -4.35 14.24
N LYS A 64 -2.80 -3.39 14.68
CA LYS A 64 -4.04 -3.11 13.96
C LYS A 64 -3.66 -2.90 12.49
N PRO A 65 -4.26 -3.62 11.54
CA PRO A 65 -3.97 -3.38 10.14
C PRO A 65 -4.10 -1.88 9.90
N GLY A 66 -3.08 -1.28 9.29
CA GLY A 66 -3.12 0.12 8.92
C GLY A 66 -4.36 0.45 8.06
N PRO A 67 -4.63 1.74 7.82
CA PRO A 67 -5.65 2.11 6.85
C PRO A 67 -5.28 1.50 5.48
N GLY A 68 -6.30 1.07 4.72
CA GLY A 68 -6.09 0.68 3.33
C GLY A 68 -5.58 1.84 2.48
N SER A 69 -5.17 1.53 1.25
CA SER A 69 -4.76 2.54 0.28
C SER A 69 -5.91 3.01 -0.60
N LEU A 70 -5.86 4.28 -0.98
CA LEU A 70 -6.82 4.93 -1.87
C LEU A 70 -6.43 4.75 -3.34
N TYR A 71 -7.43 4.66 -4.19
CA TYR A 71 -7.29 4.82 -5.64
C TYR A 71 -8.56 5.40 -6.24
N THR A 72 -8.45 6.03 -7.40
CA THR A 72 -9.61 6.52 -8.15
C THR A 72 -9.96 5.53 -9.27
N ARG A 73 -11.24 5.20 -9.38
CA ARG A 73 -11.80 4.48 -10.51
C ARG A 73 -12.47 5.48 -11.44
N TRP A 74 -11.83 5.77 -12.57
CA TRP A 74 -12.34 6.72 -13.54
C TRP A 74 -13.38 6.07 -14.46
N GLY A 75 -14.43 6.80 -14.76
CA GLY A 75 -15.57 6.36 -15.57
C GLY A 75 -16.57 5.48 -14.82
N ARG A 76 -16.53 5.39 -13.48
CA ARG A 76 -17.49 4.61 -12.68
C ARG A 76 -17.80 5.34 -11.39
N THR A 77 -19.03 5.22 -10.92
CA THR A 77 -19.49 5.72 -9.61
C THR A 77 -19.28 4.70 -8.47
N THR A 78 -19.03 3.43 -8.80
CA THR A 78 -18.88 2.34 -7.83
C THR A 78 -17.46 1.76 -7.77
N CYS A 79 -16.99 1.35 -6.59
CA CYS A 79 -15.71 0.63 -6.43
C CYS A 79 -15.76 -0.84 -6.89
N SER A 80 -14.59 -1.51 -6.89
CA SER A 80 -14.54 -2.97 -7.06
C SER A 80 -15.24 -3.65 -5.87
N PRO A 81 -15.74 -4.90 -6.01
CA PRO A 81 -16.33 -5.65 -4.89
C PRO A 81 -15.39 -5.78 -3.67
N TYR A 82 -14.07 -5.69 -3.88
CA TYR A 82 -13.05 -5.85 -2.86
C TYR A 82 -12.64 -4.53 -2.18
N SER A 83 -13.16 -3.41 -2.65
CA SER A 83 -12.87 -2.07 -2.14
C SER A 83 -14.15 -1.39 -1.65
N LYS A 84 -14.01 -0.41 -0.75
CA LYS A 84 -15.12 0.37 -0.20
C LYS A 84 -15.15 1.75 -0.87
N LEU A 85 -16.35 2.21 -1.24
CA LEU A 85 -16.55 3.57 -1.70
C LEU A 85 -16.28 4.55 -0.56
N VAL A 86 -15.44 5.55 -0.82
CA VAL A 86 -15.27 6.72 0.06
C VAL A 86 -16.27 7.78 -0.37
N TYR A 87 -16.23 8.17 -1.64
CA TYR A 87 -17.21 9.03 -2.30
C TYR A 87 -17.18 8.82 -3.81
N GLU A 88 -18.25 9.23 -4.47
CA GLU A 88 -18.37 9.33 -5.93
C GLU A 88 -18.49 10.80 -6.34
N GLY A 89 -18.23 11.06 -7.62
CA GLY A 89 -18.14 12.41 -8.13
C GLY A 89 -18.04 12.48 -9.64
N VAL A 90 -17.68 13.67 -10.11
CA VAL A 90 -17.36 13.95 -11.52
C VAL A 90 -15.87 14.27 -11.67
N ALA A 91 -15.25 13.77 -12.72
CA ALA A 91 -13.86 14.09 -13.03
C ALA A 91 -13.77 15.57 -13.44
N GLY A 92 -12.88 16.30 -12.78
CA GLY A 92 -12.58 17.70 -13.04
C GLY A 92 -11.14 17.89 -13.50
N GLY A 93 -10.92 18.75 -14.48
CA GLY A 93 -9.61 19.04 -15.04
C GLY A 93 -9.50 20.42 -15.68
N GLN A 94 -8.43 20.62 -16.43
CA GLN A 94 -8.15 21.88 -17.12
C GLN A 94 -8.91 21.98 -18.44
N TYR A 95 -9.44 23.17 -18.75
CA TYR A 95 -10.02 23.49 -20.06
C TYR A 95 -9.04 23.21 -21.19
N TYR A 96 -9.47 22.55 -22.25
CA TYR A 96 -8.59 22.01 -23.30
C TYR A 96 -7.67 23.05 -23.98
N SER A 97 -8.11 24.31 -24.07
CA SER A 97 -7.37 25.37 -24.77
C SER A 97 -6.54 26.26 -23.83
N HIS A 98 -6.65 26.08 -22.51
CA HIS A 98 -5.86 26.83 -21.54
C HIS A 98 -4.41 26.34 -21.48
N THR A 99 -3.46 27.26 -21.49
CA THR A 99 -2.02 26.95 -21.48
C THR A 99 -1.44 26.69 -20.08
N GLY A 100 -2.19 26.97 -19.01
CA GLY A 100 -1.75 26.81 -17.63
C GLY A 100 -2.91 26.56 -16.66
N GLY A 101 -2.57 26.26 -15.41
CA GLY A 101 -3.50 25.85 -14.36
C GLY A 101 -3.13 24.47 -13.78
N GLY A 102 -4.14 23.67 -13.42
CA GLY A 102 -3.93 22.29 -12.94
C GLY A 102 -3.52 21.35 -14.08
N SER A 103 -2.70 20.34 -13.78
CA SER A 103 -2.26 19.34 -14.79
C SER A 103 -2.76 17.93 -14.54
N ASN A 104 -3.42 17.73 -13.40
CA ASN A 104 -4.03 16.47 -13.00
C ASN A 104 -5.56 16.57 -13.08
N LEU A 105 -6.20 15.43 -13.22
CA LEU A 105 -7.61 15.23 -12.97
C LEU A 105 -7.85 15.08 -11.47
N LEU A 106 -8.99 15.59 -11.03
CA LEU A 106 -9.50 15.46 -9.66
C LEU A 106 -10.86 14.78 -9.72
N CYS A 107 -11.16 13.95 -8.74
CA CYS A 107 -12.52 13.46 -8.55
C CYS A 107 -13.26 14.46 -7.66
N LEU A 108 -14.13 15.28 -8.24
CA LEU A 108 -14.86 16.31 -7.51
C LEU A 108 -16.14 15.71 -6.92
N PRO A 109 -16.36 15.81 -5.60
CA PRO A 109 -17.55 15.27 -4.97
C PRO A 109 -18.81 16.02 -5.45
N HIS A 110 -19.95 15.32 -5.47
CA HIS A 110 -21.24 15.92 -5.85
C HIS A 110 -21.79 16.89 -4.79
N ASP A 111 -21.25 16.89 -3.58
CA ASP A 111 -21.66 17.69 -2.43
C ASP A 111 -20.55 18.65 -1.96
N PRO A 112 -20.14 19.64 -2.77
CA PRO A 112 -19.09 20.58 -2.39
C PRO A 112 -19.50 21.41 -1.17
N ILE A 113 -18.57 21.55 -0.21
CA ILE A 113 -18.72 22.44 0.95
C ILE A 113 -17.85 23.68 0.73
N TRP A 114 -18.48 24.85 0.79
CA TRP A 114 -17.81 26.13 0.58
C TRP A 114 -17.41 26.76 1.91
N ALA A 115 -16.21 27.36 1.95
CA ALA A 115 -15.83 28.31 3.00
C ALA A 115 -16.39 29.71 2.65
N ASN A 116 -15.63 30.77 2.91
CA ASN A 116 -15.99 32.11 2.43
C ASN A 116 -15.75 32.22 0.92
N TYR A 117 -16.70 32.80 0.19
CA TYR A 117 -16.61 33.00 -1.26
C TYR A 117 -17.14 34.39 -1.68
N THR A 118 -16.68 34.87 -2.83
CA THR A 118 -17.20 36.07 -3.49
C THR A 118 -18.25 35.69 -4.53
N ALA A 119 -19.24 36.54 -4.75
CA ALA A 119 -20.25 36.31 -5.81
C ALA A 119 -19.75 36.65 -7.22
N GLN A 120 -18.55 37.25 -7.34
CA GLN A 120 -17.96 37.63 -8.63
C GLN A 120 -16.92 36.60 -9.08
N VAL A 121 -16.88 36.35 -10.39
CA VAL A 121 -15.78 35.65 -11.04
C VAL A 121 -14.58 36.59 -11.05
N VAL A 122 -13.47 36.15 -10.46
CA VAL A 122 -12.20 36.89 -10.39
C VAL A 122 -11.09 36.07 -11.06
N ASP A 123 -9.96 36.71 -11.36
CA ASP A 123 -8.82 36.05 -11.97
C ASP A 123 -8.27 34.94 -11.06
N GLY A 124 -8.48 33.69 -11.47
CA GLY A 124 -8.13 32.49 -10.70
C GLY A 124 -7.95 31.26 -11.59
N GLY A 125 -7.56 30.16 -10.96
CA GLY A 125 -7.50 28.86 -11.63
C GLY A 125 -8.91 28.33 -11.89
N TRP A 126 -9.11 27.74 -13.07
CA TRP A 126 -10.37 27.13 -13.45
C TRP A 126 -10.29 25.61 -13.35
N ILE A 127 -11.38 24.99 -12.93
CA ILE A 127 -11.60 23.55 -13.04
C ILE A 127 -12.90 23.32 -13.79
N HIS A 128 -12.83 22.47 -14.81
CA HIS A 128 -13.93 22.14 -15.71
C HIS A 128 -14.28 20.67 -15.59
N GLY A 129 -15.52 20.29 -15.93
CA GLY A 129 -15.89 18.89 -16.10
C GLY A 129 -15.01 18.21 -17.15
N THR A 130 -14.84 16.90 -17.03
CA THR A 130 -14.06 16.10 -17.99
C THR A 130 -15.00 15.30 -18.87
N GLU A 131 -14.81 15.33 -20.19
CA GLU A 131 -15.68 14.67 -21.16
C GLU A 131 -14.95 13.55 -21.90
N TYR A 132 -15.70 12.51 -22.29
CA TYR A 132 -15.17 11.51 -23.22
C TYR A 132 -15.21 12.03 -24.66
N GLN A 133 -14.07 11.97 -25.35
CA GLN A 133 -13.96 12.31 -26.77
C GLN A 133 -13.71 11.04 -27.59
N LEU A 134 -14.81 10.45 -28.06
CA LEU A 134 -14.88 9.13 -28.70
C LEU A 134 -15.37 9.18 -30.15
N LYS A 135 -15.59 10.37 -30.74
CA LYS A 135 -16.09 10.55 -32.13
C LYS A 135 -15.42 9.63 -33.17
N PRO A 136 -14.09 9.37 -33.12
CA PRO A 136 -13.44 8.44 -34.07
C PRO A 136 -13.83 6.95 -33.92
N TYR A 137 -14.41 6.56 -32.78
CA TYR A 137 -14.69 5.16 -32.41
C TYR A 137 -16.18 4.81 -32.37
N LEU A 138 -17.04 5.64 -33.00
CA LEU A 138 -18.49 5.46 -32.98
C LEU A 138 -18.95 4.12 -33.58
N PHE A 139 -18.23 3.59 -34.57
CA PHE A 139 -18.55 2.34 -35.26
C PHE A 139 -17.77 1.12 -34.75
N ASN A 140 -16.61 1.34 -34.12
CA ASN A 140 -15.75 0.31 -33.54
C ASN A 140 -15.58 0.60 -32.05
N LYS A 141 -16.61 0.27 -31.28
CA LYS A 141 -16.69 0.55 -29.85
C LYS A 141 -15.62 -0.23 -29.09
N LEU A 142 -14.67 0.48 -28.49
CA LEU A 142 -13.64 -0.11 -27.63
C LEU A 142 -14.17 -0.36 -26.21
N PHE A 143 -14.92 0.59 -25.66
CA PHE A 143 -15.59 0.41 -24.38
C PHE A 143 -16.81 -0.51 -24.48
N SER A 144 -17.13 -1.16 -23.37
CA SER A 144 -18.44 -1.77 -23.15
C SER A 144 -19.48 -0.70 -22.85
N PHE A 145 -20.61 -0.76 -23.55
CA PHE A 145 -21.77 0.12 -23.35
C PHE A 145 -22.80 -0.52 -22.40
N ALA A 146 -22.38 -1.45 -21.53
CA ALA A 146 -23.27 -2.11 -20.57
C ALA A 146 -23.90 -1.15 -19.56
N ASN A 147 -23.25 0.00 -19.29
CA ASN A 147 -23.66 0.95 -18.25
C ASN A 147 -24.01 2.35 -18.80
N ALA A 148 -23.97 2.55 -20.13
CA ALA A 148 -24.29 3.82 -20.76
C ALA A 148 -24.73 3.61 -22.21
N ASN A 149 -25.76 4.34 -22.66
CA ASN A 149 -26.22 4.28 -24.06
C ASN A 149 -25.33 5.08 -25.01
N ALA A 150 -24.77 6.18 -24.51
CA ALA A 150 -23.83 7.06 -25.19
C ALA A 150 -22.79 7.55 -24.18
N LEU A 151 -21.59 7.86 -24.69
CA LEU A 151 -20.45 8.30 -23.89
C LEU A 151 -19.79 9.55 -24.47
N ASN A 152 -19.74 9.68 -25.80
CA ASN A 152 -19.12 10.84 -26.43
C ASN A 152 -19.77 12.15 -25.96
N ASP A 153 -18.95 13.14 -25.63
CA ASP A 153 -19.34 14.44 -25.07
C ASP A 153 -20.06 14.33 -23.71
N HIS A 154 -20.10 13.15 -23.09
CA HIS A 154 -20.62 13.02 -21.74
C HIS A 154 -19.51 13.20 -20.70
N ASN A 155 -19.88 13.78 -19.57
CA ASN A 155 -19.01 13.94 -18.42
C ASN A 155 -18.63 12.58 -17.83
N VAL A 156 -17.39 12.51 -17.36
CA VAL A 156 -16.72 11.31 -16.85
C VAL A 156 -16.97 11.21 -15.35
N PRO A 157 -17.79 10.26 -14.86
CA PRO A 157 -17.93 10.04 -13.43
C PRO A 157 -16.66 9.42 -12.83
N CYS A 158 -16.51 9.50 -11.52
CA CYS A 158 -15.39 8.91 -10.81
C CYS A 158 -15.81 8.41 -9.42
N ALA A 159 -15.06 7.44 -8.91
CA ALA A 159 -15.21 6.91 -7.57
C ALA A 159 -13.87 6.84 -6.87
N VAL A 160 -13.78 7.41 -5.67
CA VAL A 160 -12.62 7.24 -4.80
C VAL A 160 -12.84 6.05 -3.89
N CYS A 161 -11.92 5.09 -3.98
CA CYS A 161 -12.04 3.77 -3.39
C CYS A 161 -10.97 3.52 -2.34
N LEU A 162 -11.37 2.96 -1.21
CA LEU A 162 -10.49 2.51 -0.14
C LEU A 162 -10.41 0.98 -0.15
N THR A 163 -9.21 0.45 -0.34
CA THR A 163 -8.95 -0.98 -0.23
C THR A 163 -9.17 -1.50 1.20
N ARG A 164 -9.57 -2.77 1.36
CA ARG A 164 -9.96 -3.33 2.67
C ARG A 164 -8.80 -3.58 3.64
N GLN A 165 -7.57 -3.64 3.15
CA GLN A 165 -6.36 -3.92 3.92
C GLN A 165 -5.25 -2.93 3.51
N PRO A 166 -4.22 -2.70 4.33
CA PRO A 166 -3.03 -1.98 3.89
C PRO A 166 -2.44 -2.70 2.68
N VAL A 167 -2.47 -2.04 1.53
CA VAL A 167 -1.95 -2.56 0.27
C VAL A 167 -1.19 -1.46 -0.44
N VAL A 168 -0.32 -1.83 -1.36
CA VAL A 168 0.14 -0.87 -2.38
C VAL A 168 -0.79 -0.95 -3.58
N VAL A 169 -1.10 0.18 -4.19
CA VAL A 169 -1.91 0.27 -5.41
C VAL A 169 -1.09 0.91 -6.51
N MET A 170 -1.23 0.41 -7.74
CA MET A 170 -0.58 0.97 -8.91
C MET A 170 -1.46 0.85 -10.16
N MET A 171 -1.39 1.85 -11.03
CA MET A 171 -1.86 1.70 -12.41
C MET A 171 -0.73 1.07 -13.24
N LEU A 172 -1.04 -0.03 -13.92
CA LEU A 172 -0.18 -0.70 -14.87
C LEU A 172 -0.69 -0.41 -16.30
N PRO A 173 0.01 0.42 -17.09
CA PRO A 173 -0.38 0.72 -18.46
C PRO A 173 -0.08 -0.45 -19.41
N ALA A 174 -0.71 -0.43 -20.58
CA ALA A 174 -0.59 -1.41 -21.66
C ALA A 174 -0.90 -2.87 -21.28
N ARG A 175 -1.71 -3.08 -20.23
CA ARG A 175 -2.15 -4.41 -19.79
C ARG A 175 -3.59 -4.38 -19.33
N THR A 176 -4.31 -5.48 -19.50
CA THR A 176 -5.65 -5.71 -18.91
C THR A 176 -5.58 -6.59 -17.66
N GLN A 177 -4.40 -7.12 -17.33
CA GLN A 177 -4.18 -8.05 -16.23
C GLN A 177 -2.92 -7.68 -15.44
N CYS A 178 -3.02 -7.81 -14.12
CA CYS A 178 -1.90 -7.58 -13.21
C CYS A 178 -0.81 -8.66 -13.36
N TYR A 179 0.38 -8.39 -12.85
CA TYR A 179 1.42 -9.42 -12.73
C TYR A 179 1.02 -10.48 -11.69
N ALA A 180 1.66 -11.65 -11.76
CA ALA A 180 1.44 -12.71 -10.78
C ALA A 180 1.66 -12.19 -9.34
N GLY A 181 0.76 -12.55 -8.43
CA GLY A 181 0.77 -12.10 -7.04
C GLY A 181 0.18 -10.69 -6.80
N TRP A 182 -0.42 -10.07 -7.82
CA TRP A 182 -1.20 -8.84 -7.70
C TRP A 182 -2.67 -9.12 -8.03
N THR A 183 -3.57 -8.37 -7.39
CA THR A 183 -5.02 -8.44 -7.60
C THR A 183 -5.47 -7.27 -8.46
N ALA A 184 -6.34 -7.52 -9.44
CA ALA A 184 -6.93 -6.44 -10.22
C ALA A 184 -8.10 -5.79 -9.46
N GLU A 185 -8.05 -4.47 -9.32
CA GLU A 185 -9.19 -3.68 -8.83
C GLU A 185 -10.15 -3.35 -9.98
N TYR A 186 -9.62 -2.94 -11.13
CA TYR A 186 -10.36 -2.80 -12.40
C TYR A 186 -9.39 -2.71 -13.59
N SER A 187 -9.92 -2.88 -14.80
CA SER A 187 -9.17 -2.71 -16.05
C SER A 187 -9.99 -1.91 -17.07
N GLY A 188 -9.29 -1.37 -18.07
CA GLY A 188 -9.91 -0.63 -19.15
C GLY A 188 -8.87 -0.04 -20.09
N TYR A 189 -9.01 1.24 -20.43
CA TYR A 189 -8.18 1.92 -21.42
C TYR A 189 -7.45 3.11 -20.83
N LEU A 190 -6.20 3.28 -21.25
CA LEU A 190 -5.41 4.45 -20.93
C LEU A 190 -5.94 5.62 -21.75
N MET A 191 -6.28 6.71 -21.06
CA MET A 191 -6.80 7.92 -21.68
C MET A 191 -6.04 9.16 -21.20
N SER A 192 -5.97 10.17 -22.06
CA SER A 192 -5.37 11.48 -21.76
C SER A 192 -5.90 12.54 -22.75
N SER A 193 -5.43 13.77 -22.61
CA SER A 193 -5.78 14.86 -23.52
C SER A 193 -5.17 14.67 -24.92
N HIS A 194 -5.81 15.28 -25.92
CA HIS A 194 -5.34 15.24 -27.30
C HIS A 194 -3.99 15.98 -27.45
N PRO A 195 -3.04 15.49 -28.26
CA PRO A 195 -1.72 16.13 -28.43
C PRO A 195 -1.75 17.59 -28.90
N GLY A 196 -2.83 18.02 -29.56
CA GLY A 196 -3.01 19.41 -30.00
C GLY A 196 -3.51 20.37 -28.91
N HIS A 197 -3.96 19.85 -27.77
CA HIS A 197 -4.50 20.65 -26.68
C HIS A 197 -3.39 21.35 -25.88
N LYS A 198 -3.75 22.45 -25.23
CA LYS A 198 -2.80 23.24 -24.45
C LYS A 198 -2.69 22.67 -23.03
N GLY A 199 -1.55 22.95 -22.40
CA GLY A 199 -1.25 22.45 -21.05
C GLY A 199 -0.65 21.04 -21.03
N ARG A 200 -0.34 20.58 -19.82
CA ARG A 200 0.10 19.21 -19.55
C ARG A 200 -1.05 18.46 -18.88
N HIS A 201 -1.24 17.22 -19.29
CA HIS A 201 -2.31 16.37 -18.80
C HIS A 201 -1.72 15.02 -18.36
N GLU A 202 -2.31 14.42 -17.33
CA GLU A 202 -1.91 13.09 -16.89
C GLU A 202 -2.50 11.97 -17.74
N TYR A 203 -1.98 10.76 -17.56
CA TYR A 203 -2.55 9.54 -18.12
C TYR A 203 -3.38 8.84 -17.05
N VAL A 204 -4.67 8.61 -17.33
CA VAL A 204 -5.57 7.90 -16.41
C VAL A 204 -6.07 6.60 -16.99
N CYS A 205 -6.38 5.65 -16.11
CA CYS A 205 -7.04 4.41 -16.49
C CYS A 205 -8.56 4.56 -16.36
N VAL A 206 -9.26 4.59 -17.48
CA VAL A 206 -10.73 4.63 -17.50
C VAL A 206 -11.25 3.21 -17.60
N ASP A 207 -12.25 2.87 -16.77
CA ASP A 207 -12.84 1.55 -16.71
C ASP A 207 -13.37 1.07 -18.07
N HIS A 208 -13.24 -0.23 -18.35
CA HIS A 208 -13.69 -0.83 -19.61
C HIS A 208 -15.20 -0.68 -19.85
N ALA A 209 -16.02 -0.62 -18.80
CA ALA A 209 -17.47 -0.48 -18.89
C ALA A 209 -17.92 0.83 -18.21
N PRO A 210 -17.55 1.98 -18.77
CA PRO A 210 -17.76 3.25 -18.11
C PRO A 210 -19.25 3.62 -18.06
N GLU A 211 -19.56 4.49 -17.12
CA GLU A 211 -20.81 5.23 -16.99
C GLU A 211 -20.63 6.62 -17.58
N ALA A 212 -21.76 7.26 -17.86
CA ALA A 212 -21.84 8.68 -18.20
C ALA A 212 -22.56 9.41 -17.07
N ASP A 213 -22.05 10.57 -16.66
CA ASP A 213 -22.76 11.44 -15.74
C ASP A 213 -24.07 11.93 -16.39
N PRO A 214 -25.25 11.76 -15.74
CA PRO A 214 -26.52 12.20 -16.32
C PRO A 214 -26.63 13.71 -16.53
N ALA A 215 -25.87 14.51 -15.77
CA ALA A 215 -25.98 15.97 -15.80
C ALA A 215 -25.15 16.63 -16.90
N GLY A 216 -24.05 16.00 -17.35
CA GLY A 216 -23.21 16.52 -18.43
C GLY A 216 -23.25 15.65 -19.67
N TYR A 217 -24.13 15.99 -20.62
CA TYR A 217 -24.29 15.28 -21.89
C TYR A 217 -24.03 16.16 -23.13
N ARG A 218 -23.50 17.36 -22.90
CA ARG A 218 -23.26 18.38 -23.94
C ARG A 218 -21.77 18.49 -24.21
N ASP A 219 -21.45 18.88 -25.43
CA ASP A 219 -20.09 19.24 -25.84
C ASP A 219 -19.78 20.63 -25.24
N GLU A 220 -19.19 20.66 -24.04
CA GLU A 220 -18.83 21.88 -23.30
C GLU A 220 -17.32 22.17 -23.38
N ASP A 221 -16.56 21.26 -24.01
CA ASP A 221 -15.13 21.36 -24.26
C ASP A 221 -14.33 21.58 -22.98
N GLY A 222 -14.68 20.90 -21.88
CA GLY A 222 -13.99 21.04 -20.59
C GLY A 222 -12.56 20.49 -20.60
N ALA A 223 -12.25 19.62 -19.63
CA ALA A 223 -11.14 18.69 -19.81
C ALA A 223 -11.59 17.55 -20.73
N LEU A 224 -10.70 17.04 -21.58
CA LEU A 224 -11.09 16.10 -22.62
C LEU A 224 -10.24 14.83 -22.56
N LEU A 225 -10.90 13.66 -22.57
CA LEU A 225 -10.24 12.35 -22.57
C LEU A 225 -10.37 11.66 -23.92
N TYR A 226 -9.22 11.37 -24.52
CA TYR A 226 -9.05 10.58 -25.73
C TYR A 226 -8.32 9.28 -25.41
N PHE A 227 -8.56 8.24 -26.20
CA PHE A 227 -7.76 7.03 -26.12
C PHE A 227 -6.29 7.32 -26.44
N VAL A 228 -5.40 6.74 -25.64
CA VAL A 228 -3.96 6.82 -25.86
C VAL A 228 -3.54 5.70 -26.79
N GLN A 229 -2.88 6.05 -27.89
CA GLN A 229 -2.34 5.09 -28.85
C GLN A 229 -0.82 4.94 -28.68
N ALA A 230 -0.31 3.75 -28.95
CA ALA A 230 1.12 3.50 -29.03
C ALA A 230 1.74 4.23 -30.23
N GLY A 231 2.69 5.13 -29.97
CA GLY A 231 3.53 5.75 -31.01
C GLY A 231 4.87 5.05 -31.11
N CYS A 232 5.10 4.29 -32.18
CA CYS A 232 6.37 3.58 -32.36
C CYS A 232 7.55 4.53 -32.65
N GLY A 233 8.76 4.08 -32.31
CA GLY A 233 10.00 4.84 -32.47
C GLY A 233 10.91 4.56 -31.29
N SER A 234 10.95 5.47 -30.32
CA SER A 234 11.55 5.19 -29.01
C SER A 234 10.75 4.16 -28.20
N LEU A 235 9.44 4.03 -28.47
CA LEU A 235 8.64 2.89 -28.02
C LEU A 235 8.91 1.68 -28.93
N PRO A 236 9.40 0.54 -28.38
CA PRO A 236 9.73 -0.63 -29.18
C PRO A 236 8.50 -1.29 -29.82
N CYS A 237 8.56 -1.54 -31.13
CA CYS A 237 7.52 -2.21 -31.87
C CYS A 237 8.14 -3.31 -32.74
N PRO A 238 8.06 -4.61 -32.35
CA PRO A 238 7.34 -5.20 -31.20
C PRO A 238 7.98 -4.94 -29.81
N PRO A 239 7.24 -5.15 -28.69
CA PRO A 239 5.92 -5.80 -28.58
C PRO A 239 4.72 -4.87 -28.75
N TYR A 240 4.92 -3.56 -28.77
CA TYR A 240 3.84 -2.60 -29.06
C TYR A 240 3.51 -2.61 -30.56
N VAL A 241 2.34 -2.08 -30.91
CA VAL A 241 1.88 -1.97 -32.29
C VAL A 241 1.49 -0.52 -32.56
N ASN A 242 2.06 0.08 -33.60
CA ASN A 242 1.82 1.48 -33.92
C ASN A 242 0.33 1.78 -34.08
N GLY A 243 -0.13 2.87 -33.46
CA GLY A 243 -1.52 3.32 -33.55
C GLY A 243 -2.52 2.47 -32.77
N ARG A 244 -2.09 1.46 -32.01
CA ARG A 244 -3.01 0.64 -31.20
C ARG A 244 -3.28 1.30 -29.86
N GLU A 245 -4.55 1.33 -29.45
CA GLU A 245 -4.98 1.88 -28.17
C GLU A 245 -4.40 1.06 -27.01
N LEU A 246 -3.86 1.77 -26.02
CA LEU A 246 -3.25 1.17 -24.85
C LEU A 246 -4.32 0.88 -23.80
N THR A 247 -4.38 -0.37 -23.36
CA THR A 247 -5.21 -0.76 -22.21
C THR A 247 -4.52 -0.37 -20.90
N CYS A 248 -5.21 -0.51 -19.78
CA CYS A 248 -4.65 -0.34 -18.45
C CYS A 248 -5.36 -1.23 -17.43
N VAL A 249 -4.70 -1.45 -16.30
CA VAL A 249 -5.27 -2.15 -15.15
C VAL A 249 -4.76 -1.50 -13.87
N VAL A 250 -5.65 -1.29 -12.91
CA VAL A 250 -5.28 -0.86 -11.56
C VAL A 250 -5.16 -2.09 -10.69
N CYS A 251 -3.99 -2.26 -10.07
CA CYS A 251 -3.59 -3.44 -9.34
C CYS A 251 -3.30 -3.10 -7.88
N SER A 252 -3.71 -3.98 -6.97
CA SER A 252 -3.39 -3.93 -5.55
C SER A 252 -2.55 -5.14 -5.14
N LYS A 253 -1.69 -4.97 -4.14
CA LYS A 253 -0.92 -6.06 -3.53
C LYS A 253 -1.08 -6.06 -2.01
N HIS A 254 -1.62 -7.17 -1.54
CA HIS A 254 -1.78 -7.52 -0.13
C HIS A 254 -0.51 -8.13 0.45
#